data_AF-A0A2G4JEW9-F1
#
_entry.id   AF-A0A2G4JEW9-F1
#
_cell.length_a   1.000
_cell.length_b   1.000
_cell.length_c   1.000
_cell.angle_alpha   90.00
_cell.angle_beta   90.00
_cell.angle_gamma   90.00
#
_symmetry.space_group_name_H-M   'P 1'
#
loop_
_entity.id
_entity.type
_entity.pdbx_description
1 polymer ?
#
loop_
_entity_poly.entity_id
_entity_poly.type
_entity_poly.pdbx_seq_one_letter_code
_entity_poly.pdbx_strand_id
1 'polypeptide(L)'
;MTRTLVILSVAALFALGPVAAQSVPPTIPQAVKGWREYPLRDGVVSTQPAKWRTDTIAVPVLRGKGLEYKLAMKKGEGLVYNISYGTLSDPKLMLTEFHGHTEQVNGVGDLMFYSKTGGTPESGVFTAPWDGIHGWYLKNDSATDVVVTLELAGFYALAK
;
A
#
# COMPACT_ATOMS: atom_id res chain seq x y z
N MET A 1 -30.11 -61.43 -32.67
CA MET A 1 -30.32 -59.96 -32.72
C MET A 1 -30.44 -59.47 -31.28
N THR A 2 -29.30 -59.14 -30.68
CA THR A 2 -29.21 -58.90 -29.23
C THR A 2 -29.32 -57.40 -28.99
N ARG A 3 -30.35 -56.97 -28.26
CA ARG A 3 -30.64 -55.56 -27.95
C ARG A 3 -29.67 -55.08 -26.86
N THR A 4 -28.87 -54.07 -27.16
CA THR A 4 -28.02 -53.39 -26.19
C THR A 4 -28.87 -52.46 -25.33
N LEU A 5 -28.88 -52.70 -24.02
CA LEU A 5 -29.52 -51.85 -23.01
C LEU A 5 -28.54 -50.75 -22.60
N VAL A 6 -28.89 -49.48 -22.86
CA VAL A 6 -28.12 -48.32 -22.39
C VAL A 6 -28.65 -47.94 -21.01
N ILE A 7 -27.85 -48.14 -19.97
CA ILE A 7 -28.13 -47.69 -18.61
C ILE A 7 -27.59 -46.25 -18.50
N LEU A 8 -28.50 -45.26 -18.51
CA LEU A 8 -28.15 -43.88 -18.14
C LEU A 8 -27.93 -43.82 -16.63
N SER A 9 -26.66 -43.75 -16.20
CA SER A 9 -26.33 -43.38 -14.82
C SER A 9 -26.39 -41.86 -14.69
N VAL A 10 -27.39 -41.36 -13.97
CA VAL A 10 -27.46 -39.94 -13.60
C VAL A 10 -26.45 -39.72 -12.48
N ALA A 11 -25.29 -39.14 -12.82
CA ALA A 11 -24.34 -38.67 -11.82
C ALA A 11 -24.93 -37.42 -11.14
N ALA A 12 -25.35 -37.55 -9.88
CA ALA A 12 -25.71 -36.41 -9.05
C ALA A 12 -24.43 -35.61 -8.72
N LEU A 13 -24.27 -34.46 -9.37
CA LEU A 13 -23.26 -33.47 -8.99
C LEU A 13 -23.67 -32.85 -7.64
N PHE A 14 -22.99 -33.21 -6.56
CA PHE A 14 -23.04 -32.42 -5.33
C PHE A 14 -22.21 -31.16 -5.54
N ALA A 15 -22.88 -30.01 -5.64
CA ALA A 15 -22.21 -28.71 -5.57
C ALA A 15 -21.64 -28.53 -4.16
N LEU A 16 -20.32 -28.60 -4.03
CA LEU A 16 -19.61 -28.19 -2.82
C LEU A 16 -19.77 -26.68 -2.68
N GLY A 17 -20.68 -26.24 -1.80
CA GLY A 17 -20.74 -24.85 -1.37
C GLY A 17 -19.42 -24.44 -0.69
N PRO A 18 -19.06 -23.14 -0.69
CA PRO A 18 -17.83 -22.68 -0.07
C PRO A 18 -17.83 -23.06 1.42
N VAL A 19 -16.87 -23.89 1.81
CA VAL A 19 -16.59 -24.16 3.22
C VAL A 19 -16.08 -22.85 3.81
N ALA A 20 -16.92 -22.18 4.59
CA ALA A 20 -16.48 -21.05 5.40
C ALA A 20 -15.34 -21.55 6.29
N ALA A 21 -14.14 -20.97 6.13
CA ALA A 21 -13.00 -21.28 6.99
C ALA A 21 -13.41 -20.96 8.43
N GLN A 22 -13.58 -22.01 9.24
CA GLN A 22 -13.86 -21.84 10.66
C GLN A 22 -12.66 -21.13 11.29
N SER A 23 -12.87 -19.91 11.78
CA SER A 23 -11.86 -19.19 12.55
C SER A 23 -11.68 -19.91 13.88
N VAL A 24 -10.60 -20.69 13.99
CA VAL A 24 -10.20 -21.27 15.27
C VAL A 24 -9.90 -20.11 16.23
N PRO A 25 -10.58 -20.00 17.38
CA PRO A 25 -10.30 -18.94 18.33
C PRO A 25 -8.84 -19.02 18.78
N PRO A 26 -8.14 -17.87 18.92
CA PRO A 26 -6.73 -17.88 19.26
C PRO A 26 -6.53 -18.57 20.62
N THR A 27 -5.82 -19.69 20.63
CA THR A 27 -5.49 -20.41 21.86
C THR A 27 -4.49 -19.57 22.65
N ILE A 28 -4.77 -19.31 23.93
CA ILE A 28 -3.83 -18.63 24.82
C ILE A 28 -2.64 -19.57 25.08
N PRO A 29 -1.39 -19.17 24.77
CA PRO A 29 -0.22 -20.01 25.02
C PRO A 29 -0.07 -20.34 26.51
N GLN A 30 0.44 -21.54 26.80
CA GLN A 30 0.83 -21.91 28.15
C GLN A 30 2.01 -21.04 28.62
N ALA A 31 2.10 -20.80 29.92
CA ALA A 31 3.20 -20.02 30.48
C ALA A 31 4.46 -20.89 30.61
N VAL A 32 5.60 -20.40 30.10
CA VAL A 32 6.93 -20.99 30.26
C VAL A 32 7.76 -20.02 31.09
N LYS A 33 8.29 -20.48 32.24
CA LYS A 33 9.07 -19.64 33.19
C LYS A 33 8.36 -18.32 33.57
N GLY A 34 7.03 -18.35 33.68
CA GLY A 34 6.21 -17.18 34.02
C GLY A 34 5.76 -16.33 32.83
N TRP A 35 6.14 -16.64 31.59
CA TRP A 35 5.81 -15.87 30.38
C TRP A 35 4.92 -16.65 29.43
N ARG A 36 3.90 -16.00 28.87
CA ARG A 36 3.13 -16.55 27.74
C ARG A 36 3.76 -16.05 26.44
N GLU A 37 4.39 -16.96 25.70
CA GLU A 37 5.06 -16.65 24.44
C GLU A 37 4.04 -16.75 23.29
N TYR A 38 3.69 -15.60 22.72
CA TYR A 38 2.85 -15.56 21.53
C TYR A 38 3.74 -15.71 20.29
N PRO A 39 3.35 -16.54 19.30
CA PRO A 39 4.07 -16.59 18.05
C PRO A 39 4.04 -15.21 17.38
N LEU A 40 5.18 -14.79 16.84
CA LEU A 40 5.29 -13.57 16.06
C LEU A 40 4.35 -13.68 14.85
N ARG A 41 3.47 -12.69 14.68
CA ARG A 41 2.58 -12.62 13.53
C ARG A 41 3.30 -11.94 12.37
N ASP A 42 2.95 -12.33 11.15
CA ASP A 42 3.44 -11.66 9.95
C ASP A 42 3.13 -10.17 9.99
N GLY A 43 4.08 -9.35 9.53
CA GLY A 43 3.95 -7.89 9.48
C GLY A 43 4.15 -7.16 10.81
N VAL A 44 4.34 -7.86 11.94
CA VAL A 44 4.62 -7.20 13.24
C VAL A 44 6.02 -6.59 13.28
N VAL A 45 6.99 -7.22 12.62
CA VAL A 45 8.36 -6.71 12.49
C VAL A 45 8.86 -6.97 11.08
N SER A 46 9.61 -6.00 10.54
CA SER A 46 10.27 -6.09 9.25
C SER A 46 11.74 -5.74 9.46
N THR A 47 12.62 -6.73 9.37
CA THR A 47 14.06 -6.52 9.54
C THR A 47 14.68 -6.16 8.19
N GLN A 48 15.42 -5.05 8.17
CA GLN A 48 16.05 -4.54 6.96
C GLN A 48 17.58 -4.59 7.09
N PRO A 49 18.30 -4.92 6.01
CA PRO A 49 19.76 -5.10 6.06
C PRO A 49 20.53 -3.77 6.13
N ALA A 50 19.94 -2.66 5.68
CA ALA A 50 20.54 -1.34 5.68
C ALA A 50 20.06 -0.48 6.84
N LYS A 51 20.77 0.61 7.16
CA LYS A 51 20.28 1.64 8.10
C LYS A 51 19.17 2.46 7.43
N TRP A 52 18.11 2.76 8.19
CA TRP A 52 17.08 3.70 7.77
C TRP A 52 17.64 5.12 7.56
N ARG A 53 16.88 5.95 6.83
CA ARG A 53 17.22 7.34 6.52
C ARG A 53 16.08 8.29 6.90
N THR A 54 16.39 9.58 6.88
CA THR A 54 15.43 10.68 7.03
C THR A 54 15.63 11.73 5.96
N ASP A 55 14.54 12.33 5.48
CA ASP A 55 14.60 13.46 4.56
C ASP A 55 13.50 14.48 4.89
N THR A 56 13.83 15.76 4.78
CA THR A 56 12.84 16.84 4.67
C THR A 56 12.97 17.43 3.28
N ILE A 57 11.95 17.26 2.45
CA ILE A 57 11.98 17.59 1.03
C ILE A 57 10.97 18.69 0.76
N ALA A 58 11.43 19.78 0.16
CA ALA A 58 10.58 20.80 -0.41
C ALA A 58 10.32 20.48 -1.88
N VAL A 59 9.04 20.35 -2.25
CA VAL A 59 8.59 20.01 -3.60
C VAL A 59 7.81 21.19 -4.19
N PRO A 60 8.44 22.02 -5.04
CA PRO A 60 7.74 23.11 -5.71
C PRO A 60 6.78 22.59 -6.77
N VAL A 61 5.48 22.83 -6.59
CA VAL A 61 4.43 22.48 -7.56
C VAL A 61 3.90 23.78 -8.15
N LEU A 62 4.29 24.07 -9.39
CA LEU A 62 3.92 25.30 -10.07
C LEU A 62 2.41 25.37 -10.31
N ARG A 63 1.87 26.59 -10.38
CA ARG A 63 0.45 26.83 -10.69
C ARG A 63 0.00 26.11 -11.97
N GLY A 64 -1.12 25.40 -11.89
CA GLY A 64 -1.70 24.62 -12.98
C GLY A 64 -0.83 23.45 -13.45
N LYS A 65 0.17 23.02 -12.66
CA LYS A 65 1.04 21.89 -12.99
C LYS A 65 0.84 20.73 -12.02
N GLY A 66 1.16 19.54 -12.51
CA GLY A 66 1.28 18.35 -11.70
C GLY A 66 2.64 17.70 -11.88
N LEU A 67 3.08 17.02 -10.83
CA LEU A 67 4.29 16.21 -10.82
C LEU A 67 4.09 15.02 -9.89
N GLU A 68 5.04 14.11 -9.89
CA GLU A 68 5.05 12.99 -8.97
C GLU A 68 6.39 12.96 -8.23
N TYR A 69 6.35 12.82 -6.90
CA TYR A 69 7.53 12.63 -6.08
C TYR A 69 7.61 11.17 -5.64
N LYS A 70 8.70 10.50 -6.03
CA LYS A 70 8.79 9.03 -6.01
C LYS A 70 9.84 8.52 -5.04
N LEU A 71 9.51 7.40 -4.43
CA LEU A 71 10.35 6.57 -3.59
C LEU A 71 10.39 5.17 -4.22
N ALA A 72 11.57 4.58 -4.29
CA ALA A 72 11.72 3.16 -4.56
C ALA A 72 11.75 2.40 -3.23
N MET A 73 10.89 1.41 -3.07
CA MET A 73 10.82 0.58 -1.87
C MET A 73 10.67 -0.90 -2.22
N LYS A 74 11.11 -1.76 -1.30
CA LYS A 74 10.93 -3.21 -1.31
C LYS A 74 9.74 -3.60 -0.45
N LYS A 75 9.08 -4.69 -0.81
CA LYS A 75 7.95 -5.22 -0.04
C LYS A 75 8.32 -5.37 1.44
N GLY A 76 7.49 -4.81 2.32
CA GLY A 76 7.70 -4.85 3.76
C GLY A 76 8.62 -3.76 4.31
N GLU A 77 9.26 -2.93 3.47
CA GLU A 77 9.93 -1.73 3.95
C GLU A 77 8.91 -0.74 4.53
N GLY A 78 9.28 -0.14 5.67
CA GLY A 78 8.44 0.80 6.41
C GLY A 78 8.85 2.24 6.18
N LEU A 79 7.86 3.13 6.15
CA LEU A 79 8.01 4.58 6.07
C LEU A 79 7.09 5.24 7.10
N VAL A 80 7.62 6.14 7.92
CA VAL A 80 6.83 7.14 8.63
C VAL A 80 6.92 8.43 7.84
N TYR A 81 5.78 9.07 7.58
CA TYR A 81 5.74 10.29 6.80
C TYR A 81 4.88 11.37 7.44
N ASN A 82 5.20 12.61 7.12
CA ASN A 82 4.33 13.76 7.22
C ASN A 82 4.35 14.51 5.88
N ILE A 83 3.18 14.89 5.39
CA ILE A 83 3.01 15.77 4.23
C ILE A 83 2.28 17.03 4.68
N SER A 84 2.81 18.19 4.29
CA SER A 84 2.20 19.49 4.54
C SER A 84 2.34 20.40 3.33
N TYR A 85 1.57 21.48 3.31
CA TYR A 85 1.40 22.34 2.15
C TYR A 85 1.68 23.78 2.54
N GLY A 86 2.30 24.53 1.63
CA GLY A 86 2.34 25.99 1.72
C GLY A 86 0.94 26.61 1.61
N THR A 87 0.89 27.93 1.48
CA THR A 87 -0.38 28.68 1.43
C THR A 87 -1.28 28.19 0.28
N LEU A 88 -2.49 27.79 0.63
CA LEU A 88 -3.57 27.44 -0.28
C LEU A 88 -4.81 28.25 0.10
N SER A 89 -5.50 28.83 -0.88
CA SER A 89 -6.78 29.50 -0.64
C SER A 89 -7.92 28.50 -0.37
N ASP A 90 -7.81 27.29 -0.90
CA ASP A 90 -8.68 26.14 -0.61
C ASP A 90 -7.81 24.87 -0.74
N PRO A 91 -7.76 23.98 0.27
CA PRO A 91 -7.07 22.70 0.18
C PRO A 91 -7.45 21.88 -1.06
N LYS A 92 -8.70 21.96 -1.53
CA LYS A 92 -9.15 21.20 -2.71
C LYS A 92 -8.43 21.58 -4.01
N LEU A 93 -7.70 22.69 -4.03
CA LEU A 93 -6.87 23.11 -5.16
C LEU A 93 -5.53 22.37 -5.24
N MET A 94 -5.22 21.49 -4.29
CA MET A 94 -4.06 20.61 -4.36
C MET A 94 -4.49 19.16 -4.35
N LEU A 95 -4.70 18.57 -5.52
CA LEU A 95 -4.95 17.13 -5.63
C LEU A 95 -3.68 16.38 -5.21
N THR A 96 -3.82 15.52 -4.21
CA THR A 96 -2.74 14.66 -3.70
C THR A 96 -3.18 13.21 -3.80
N GLU A 97 -2.36 12.37 -4.44
CA GLU A 97 -2.57 10.93 -4.51
C GLU A 97 -1.33 10.19 -4.00
N PHE A 98 -1.39 9.65 -2.77
CA PHE A 98 -0.35 8.74 -2.29
C PHE A 98 -0.65 7.35 -2.84
N HIS A 99 0.24 6.80 -3.64
CA HIS A 99 0.03 5.52 -4.31
C HIS A 99 1.35 4.80 -4.59
N GLY A 100 1.25 3.57 -5.06
CA GLY A 100 2.37 2.87 -5.65
C GLY A 100 1.93 2.04 -6.83
N HIS A 101 2.89 1.73 -7.70
CA HIS A 101 2.64 0.95 -8.90
C HIS A 101 3.81 0.02 -9.22
N THR A 102 3.52 -1.05 -9.95
CA THR A 102 4.55 -1.90 -10.55
C THR A 102 4.99 -1.32 -11.91
N GLU A 103 6.11 -1.81 -12.45
CA GLU A 103 6.44 -1.54 -13.84
C GLU A 103 5.38 -2.18 -14.75
N GLN A 104 5.09 -1.53 -15.88
CA GLN A 104 4.17 -2.11 -16.86
C GLN A 104 4.83 -3.27 -17.60
N VAL A 105 4.18 -4.43 -17.60
CA VAL A 105 4.54 -5.59 -18.41
C VAL A 105 3.49 -5.75 -19.50
N ASN A 106 3.91 -5.68 -20.76
CA ASN A 106 3.01 -5.72 -21.93
C ASN A 106 1.89 -4.66 -21.88
N GLY A 107 2.20 -3.47 -21.35
CA GLY A 107 1.25 -2.35 -21.21
C GLY A 107 0.30 -2.46 -20.03
N VAL A 108 0.49 -3.44 -19.13
CA VAL A 108 -0.32 -3.61 -17.92
C VAL A 108 0.56 -3.46 -16.69
N GLY A 109 0.18 -2.57 -15.76
CA GLY A 109 0.83 -2.41 -14.46
C GLY A 109 -0.22 -2.43 -13.35
N ASP A 110 0.20 -2.87 -12.17
CA ASP A 110 -0.63 -2.85 -10.96
C ASP A 110 -0.51 -1.48 -10.29
N LEU A 111 -1.61 -0.98 -9.73
CA LEU A 111 -1.71 0.32 -9.08
C LEU A 111 -2.56 0.21 -7.81
N MET A 112 -2.09 0.78 -6.71
CA MET A 112 -2.87 0.90 -5.48
C MET A 112 -2.74 2.31 -4.91
N PHE A 113 -3.88 2.96 -4.71
CA PHE A 113 -3.97 4.23 -4.00
C PHE A 113 -4.07 3.97 -2.50
N TYR A 114 -3.21 4.63 -1.74
CA TYR A 114 -3.20 4.60 -0.27
C TYR A 114 -4.04 5.75 0.29
N SER A 115 -3.97 6.92 -0.34
CA SER A 115 -4.87 8.04 -0.08
C SER A 115 -5.13 8.88 -1.34
N LYS A 116 -6.29 9.53 -1.38
CA LYS A 116 -6.63 10.56 -2.38
C LYS A 116 -7.27 11.73 -1.65
N THR A 117 -6.58 12.85 -1.59
CA THR A 117 -6.93 13.98 -0.75
C THR A 117 -6.72 15.32 -1.46
N GLY A 118 -7.11 16.39 -0.77
CA GLY A 118 -6.69 17.74 -1.09
C GLY A 118 -5.38 18.10 -0.37
N GLY A 119 -5.01 19.38 -0.37
CA GLY A 119 -3.87 19.95 0.36
C GLY A 119 -4.07 20.06 1.87
N THR A 120 -4.72 19.07 2.49
CA THR A 120 -4.84 18.97 3.95
C THR A 120 -3.67 18.12 4.46
N PRO A 121 -2.90 18.57 5.45
CA PRO A 121 -1.77 17.79 5.98
C PRO A 121 -2.16 16.40 6.45
N GLU A 122 -1.30 15.42 6.21
CA GLU A 122 -1.46 14.04 6.66
C GLU A 122 -0.15 13.52 7.26
N SER A 123 -0.23 12.68 8.29
CA SER A 123 0.90 11.92 8.80
C SER A 123 0.52 10.46 8.95
N GLY A 124 1.45 9.54 8.72
CA GLY A 124 1.12 8.12 8.74
C GLY A 124 2.34 7.21 8.80
N VAL A 125 2.02 5.92 9.02
CA VAL A 125 2.94 4.81 8.84
C VAL A 125 2.50 4.07 7.58
N PHE A 126 3.46 3.79 6.72
CA PHE A 126 3.28 3.06 5.47
C PHE A 126 4.19 1.83 5.48
N THR A 127 3.70 0.73 4.90
CA THR A 127 4.48 -0.47 4.62
C THR A 127 4.27 -0.85 3.17
N ALA A 128 5.35 -0.94 2.40
CA ALA A 128 5.26 -1.22 0.97
C ALA A 128 4.61 -2.60 0.72
N PRO A 129 3.49 -2.67 -0.02
CA PRO A 129 2.80 -3.95 -0.28
C PRO A 129 3.54 -4.82 -1.32
N TRP A 130 4.45 -4.23 -2.09
CA TRP A 130 5.25 -4.86 -3.13
C TRP A 130 6.56 -4.11 -3.35
N ASP A 131 7.43 -4.70 -4.15
CA ASP A 131 8.59 -4.02 -4.71
C ASP A 131 8.13 -3.05 -5.80
N GLY A 132 8.55 -1.79 -5.72
CA GLY A 132 8.24 -0.83 -6.79
C GLY A 132 8.40 0.62 -6.41
N ILE A 133 7.68 1.44 -7.17
CA ILE A 133 7.60 2.89 -6.95
C ILE A 133 6.38 3.18 -6.08
N HIS A 134 6.60 4.02 -5.09
CA HIS A 134 5.60 4.57 -4.20
C HIS A 134 5.81 6.07 -4.09
N GLY A 135 4.76 6.85 -3.84
CA GLY A 135 4.93 8.28 -3.70
C GLY A 135 3.67 9.07 -3.95
N TRP A 136 3.85 10.38 -4.08
CA TRP A 136 2.76 11.33 -4.17
C TRP A 136 2.71 11.92 -5.57
N TYR A 137 1.59 11.71 -6.26
CA TYR A 137 1.20 12.61 -7.33
C TYR A 137 0.60 13.88 -6.71
N LEU A 138 1.09 15.03 -7.15
CA LEU A 138 0.74 16.35 -6.64
C LEU A 138 0.33 17.21 -7.81
N LYS A 139 -0.87 17.77 -7.78
CA LYS A 139 -1.37 18.67 -8.81
C LYS A 139 -1.95 19.94 -8.18
N ASN A 140 -1.32 21.06 -8.51
CA ASN A 140 -1.67 22.38 -8.03
C ASN A 140 -2.60 23.08 -9.03
N ASP A 141 -3.88 23.09 -8.73
CA ASP A 141 -4.92 23.80 -9.49
C ASP A 141 -5.17 25.23 -8.95
N SER A 142 -4.34 25.71 -8.00
CA SER A 142 -4.44 27.08 -7.47
C SER A 142 -3.82 28.13 -8.41
N ALA A 143 -4.06 29.40 -8.09
CA ALA A 143 -3.56 30.54 -8.87
C ALA A 143 -2.07 30.88 -8.61
N THR A 144 -1.43 30.24 -7.62
CA THR A 144 -0.07 30.52 -7.18
C THR A 144 0.74 29.23 -7.07
N ASP A 145 2.07 29.35 -7.13
CA ASP A 145 2.95 28.22 -6.86
C ASP A 145 2.82 27.78 -5.40
N VAL A 146 2.91 26.48 -5.14
CA VAL A 146 2.79 25.90 -3.80
C VAL A 146 3.99 25.00 -3.56
N VAL A 147 4.62 25.13 -2.39
CA VAL A 147 5.65 24.19 -1.95
C VAL A 147 5.00 23.17 -1.03
N VAL A 148 5.08 21.90 -1.43
CA VAL A 148 4.70 20.76 -0.58
C VAL A 148 5.93 20.32 0.21
N THR A 149 5.79 20.09 1.50
CA THR A 149 6.88 19.59 2.36
C THR A 149 6.60 18.13 2.71
N LEU A 150 7.55 17.26 2.39
CA LEU A 150 7.56 15.85 2.79
C LEU A 150 8.62 15.64 3.86
N GLU A 151 8.23 15.15 5.02
CA GLU A 151 9.13 14.68 6.07
C GLU A 151 9.03 13.17 6.15
N LEU A 152 10.14 12.49 5.91
CA LEU A 152 10.20 11.05 5.71
C LEU A 152 11.20 10.43 6.66
N ALA A 153 10.88 9.25 7.21
CA ALA A 153 11.80 8.43 7.97
C ALA A 153 11.52 6.95 7.71
N GLY A 154 12.52 6.18 7.29
CA GLY A 154 12.31 4.76 7.00
C GLY A 154 13.34 4.14 6.07
N PHE A 155 12.94 3.05 5.41
CA PHE A 155 13.74 2.31 4.45
C PHE A 155 13.19 2.58 3.06
N TYR A 156 13.90 3.40 2.29
CA TYR A 156 13.52 3.78 0.93
C TYR A 156 14.74 4.37 0.20
N ALA A 157 14.67 4.38 -1.12
CA ALA A 157 15.55 5.19 -1.96
C ALA A 157 14.75 6.31 -2.63
N LEU A 158 15.37 7.50 -2.75
CA LEU A 158 14.79 8.57 -3.56
C LEU A 158 14.88 8.16 -5.03
N ALA A 159 13.75 8.13 -5.72
CA ALA A 159 13.67 7.82 -7.15
C ALA A 159 13.59 9.12 -7.95
N LYS A 160 14.27 9.16 -9.10
CA LYS A 160 14.23 10.27 -10.05
C LYS A 160 13.09 10.10 -11.05
#